data_AF-A0A7C5MI47-F1
#
_entry.id   AF-A0A7C5MI47-F1
#
_cell.length_a   1.000
_cell.length_b   1.000
_cell.length_c   1.000
_cell.angle_alpha   90.00
_cell.angle_beta   90.00
_cell.angle_gamma   90.00
#
_symmetry.space_group_name_H-M   'P 1'
#
loop_
_entity.id
_entity.type
_entity.pdbx_description
1 polymer ?
#
loop_
_entity_poly.entity_id
_entity_poly.type
_entity_poly.pdbx_seq_one_letter_code
_entity_poly.pdbx_strand_id
1 'polypeptide(L)'
;ARVSRLLLCSGKLYYELAAARAHRKADHIAIVRVEQLYPFPSDALAELFDKYARADEIVWAQEEPRNMGPWRFMRERLFPLLEPTGRNVTYVGRPESASPATGSHKRHLKEQTAVIDAALTPALPRRSALALAPKRKAI
;
A
#
# COMPACT_ATOMS: atom_id res chain seq x y z
N ALA A 1 11.70 13.04 9.49
CA ALA A 1 10.35 13.30 8.92
C ALA A 1 9.32 12.40 9.61
N ARG A 2 8.07 12.85 9.77
CA ARG A 2 6.98 12.01 10.28
C ARG A 2 6.49 11.10 9.15
N VAL A 3 6.43 9.80 9.39
CA VAL A 3 5.87 8.84 8.44
C VAL A 3 4.35 8.98 8.40
N SER A 4 3.79 9.24 7.21
CA SER A 4 2.34 9.31 6.96
C SER A 4 1.82 8.09 6.22
N ARG A 5 2.70 7.36 5.53
CA ARG A 5 2.36 6.16 4.76
C ARG A 5 3.31 4.99 5.07
N LEU A 6 2.73 3.83 5.32
CA LEU A 6 3.43 2.56 5.50
C LEU A 6 3.17 1.64 4.30
N LEU A 7 4.22 1.40 3.50
CA LEU A 7 4.21 0.44 2.39
C LEU A 7 4.72 -0.91 2.87
N LEU A 8 3.86 -1.92 2.82
CA LEU A 8 4.20 -3.32 3.02
C LEU A 8 4.46 -3.97 1.67
N CYS A 9 5.50 -4.78 1.55
CA CYS A 9 5.80 -5.56 0.35
C CYS A 9 6.53 -6.85 0.72
N SER A 10 6.76 -7.73 -0.25
CA SER A 10 7.61 -8.92 -0.07
C SER A 10 8.50 -9.12 -1.31
N GLY A 11 9.62 -9.81 -1.14
CA GLY A 11 10.54 -10.14 -2.22
C GLY A 11 11.23 -8.94 -2.88
N LYS A 12 11.57 -9.08 -4.17
CA LYS A 12 12.47 -8.17 -4.88
C LYS A 12 11.94 -6.74 -5.04
N LEU A 13 10.62 -6.56 -5.03
CA LEU A 13 9.98 -5.25 -5.20
C LEU A 13 10.47 -4.22 -4.18
N TYR A 14 10.87 -4.67 -2.99
CA TYR A 14 11.46 -3.81 -1.97
C TYR A 14 12.63 -2.97 -2.49
N TYR A 15 13.55 -3.56 -3.24
CA TYR A 15 14.77 -2.88 -3.68
C TYR A 15 14.45 -1.77 -4.68
N GLU A 16 13.53 -2.05 -5.60
CA GLU A 16 13.05 -1.07 -6.58
C GLU A 16 12.33 0.10 -5.88
N LEU A 17 11.46 -0.21 -4.90
CA LEU A 17 10.77 0.80 -4.10
C LEU A 17 11.75 1.62 -3.24
N ALA A 18 12.73 0.99 -2.61
CA ALA A 18 13.72 1.66 -1.75
C ALA A 18 14.60 2.62 -2.56
N ALA A 19 15.09 2.17 -3.72
CA ALA A 19 15.85 3.01 -4.65
C ALA A 19 15.02 4.21 -5.14
N ALA A 20 13.78 3.97 -5.56
CA ALA A 20 12.89 5.03 -6.02
C ALA A 20 12.49 6.00 -4.89
N ARG A 21 12.27 5.52 -3.66
CA ARG A 21 12.02 6.36 -2.48
C ARG A 21 13.20 7.28 -2.19
N ALA A 22 14.43 6.73 -2.22
CA ALA A 22 15.65 7.50 -2.00
C ALA A 22 15.84 8.57 -3.07
N HIS A 23 15.64 8.21 -4.36
CA HIS A 23 15.71 9.18 -5.45
C HIS A 23 14.70 10.32 -5.28
N ARG A 24 13.46 10.01 -4.87
CA ARG A 24 12.38 10.99 -4.67
C ARG A 24 12.46 11.75 -3.35
N LYS A 25 13.40 11.40 -2.45
CA LYS A 25 13.48 11.93 -1.09
C LYS A 25 12.13 11.83 -0.34
N ALA A 26 11.42 10.72 -0.56
CA ALA A 26 10.07 10.51 -0.03
C ALA A 26 10.11 9.99 1.42
N ASP A 27 10.68 10.79 2.33
CA ASP A 27 10.94 10.41 3.74
C ASP A 27 9.67 10.24 4.59
N HIS A 28 8.52 10.67 4.07
CA HIS A 28 7.21 10.45 4.67
C HIS A 28 6.67 9.03 4.47
N ILE A 29 7.37 8.20 3.68
CA ILE A 29 6.99 6.83 3.36
C ILE A 29 7.96 5.84 4.02
N ALA A 30 7.45 4.98 4.90
CA ALA A 30 8.19 3.81 5.36
C ALA A 30 7.91 2.63 4.43
N ILE A 31 8.95 1.87 4.06
CA ILE A 31 8.83 0.62 3.29
C ILE A 31 9.26 -0.52 4.20
N VAL A 32 8.39 -1.50 4.38
CA VAL A 32 8.60 -2.66 5.23
C VAL A 32 8.42 -3.94 4.42
N ARG A 33 9.31 -4.89 4.66
CA ARG A 33 9.24 -6.22 4.06
C ARG A 33 8.53 -7.17 4.99
N VAL A 34 7.60 -7.93 4.43
CA VAL A 34 6.99 -9.09 5.07
C VAL A 34 7.66 -10.32 4.48
N GLU A 35 8.72 -10.77 5.13
CA GLU A 35 9.54 -11.91 4.69
C GLU A 35 8.80 -13.25 4.93
N GLN A 36 8.02 -13.33 6.00
CA GLN A 36 7.20 -14.49 6.34
C GLN A 36 5.74 -14.21 6.04
N LEU A 37 5.22 -14.81 4.96
CA LEU A 37 3.80 -14.74 4.63
C LEU A 37 3.00 -15.81 5.39
N TYR A 38 3.60 -16.99 5.58
CA TYR A 38 3.02 -18.09 6.34
C TYR A 38 4.12 -18.86 7.10
N PRO A 39 3.91 -19.25 8.38
CA PRO A 39 2.78 -18.90 9.25
C PRO A 39 2.61 -17.39 9.43
N PHE A 40 1.37 -16.88 9.57
CA PHE A 40 1.12 -15.44 9.57
C PHE A 40 1.73 -14.77 10.82
N PRO A 41 2.62 -13.77 10.67
CA PRO A 41 3.33 -13.17 11.80
C PRO A 41 2.51 -12.03 12.45
N SER A 42 1.41 -12.38 13.12
CA SER A 42 0.47 -11.41 13.72
C SER A 42 1.16 -10.44 14.68
N ASP A 43 2.01 -10.95 15.57
CA ASP A 43 2.54 -10.18 16.70
C ASP A 43 3.56 -9.14 16.19
N ALA A 44 4.47 -9.56 15.31
CA ALA A 44 5.43 -8.66 14.68
C ALA A 44 4.75 -7.58 13.83
N LEU A 45 3.64 -7.90 13.15
CA LEU A 45 2.87 -6.91 12.39
C LEU A 45 2.10 -5.95 13.31
N ALA A 46 1.55 -6.43 14.43
CA ALA A 46 0.90 -5.57 15.42
C ALA A 46 1.90 -4.56 16.02
N GLU A 47 3.06 -5.04 16.49
CA GLU A 47 4.15 -4.17 16.99
C GLU A 47 4.60 -3.14 15.95
N LEU A 48 4.68 -3.55 14.68
CA LEU A 48 5.00 -2.65 13.58
C LEU A 48 3.93 -1.55 13.43
N PHE A 49 2.65 -1.91 13.48
CA PHE A 49 1.56 -0.95 13.34
C PHE A 49 1.45 0.03 14.50
N ASP A 50 1.88 -0.37 15.70
CA ASP A 50 2.01 0.50 16.87
C ASP A 50 3.19 1.45 16.72
N LYS A 51 4.34 0.94 16.27
CA LYS A 51 5.51 1.77 15.94
C LYS A 51 5.20 2.85 14.91
N TYR A 52 4.32 2.55 13.95
CA TYR A 52 3.84 3.48 12.92
C TYR A 52 2.39 3.93 13.16
N ALA A 53 1.96 4.12 14.41
CA ALA A 53 0.59 4.53 14.75
C ALA A 53 0.12 5.83 14.09
N ARG A 54 1.06 6.71 13.68
CA ARG A 54 0.77 7.99 13.01
C ARG A 54 0.67 7.90 11.48
N ALA A 55 0.87 6.72 10.90
CA ALA A 55 0.68 6.48 9.47
C ALA A 55 -0.78 6.16 9.20
N ASP A 56 -1.47 7.09 8.55
CA ASP A 56 -2.90 6.97 8.21
C ASP A 56 -3.13 6.05 7.01
N GLU A 57 -2.11 5.90 6.15
CA GLU A 57 -2.16 5.09 4.94
C GLU A 57 -1.31 3.83 5.09
N ILE A 58 -1.97 2.68 5.11
CA ILE A 58 -1.33 1.37 5.02
C ILE A 58 -1.57 0.81 3.62
N VAL A 59 -0.52 0.37 2.96
CA VAL A 59 -0.58 -0.13 1.57
C VAL A 59 0.13 -1.46 1.50
N TRP A 60 -0.45 -2.42 0.80
CA TRP A 60 0.22 -3.62 0.31
C TRP A 60 0.64 -3.42 -1.15
N ALA A 61 1.94 -3.43 -1.40
CA ALA A 61 2.54 -3.31 -2.72
C ALA A 61 3.05 -4.67 -3.20
N GLN A 62 2.65 -5.08 -4.41
CA GLN A 62 3.15 -6.32 -5.04
C GLN A 62 3.25 -6.17 -6.57
N GLU A 63 4.12 -6.96 -7.19
CA GLU A 63 4.30 -6.94 -8.65
C GLU A 63 3.38 -7.93 -9.36
N GLU A 64 2.85 -8.92 -8.66
CA GLU A 64 1.88 -9.88 -9.17
C GLU A 64 0.53 -9.22 -9.44
N PRO A 65 -0.28 -9.76 -10.40
CA PRO A 65 -1.68 -9.37 -10.57
C PRO A 65 -2.47 -9.43 -9.26
N ARG A 66 -3.48 -8.56 -9.09
CA ARG A 66 -4.25 -8.44 -7.83
C ARG A 66 -4.97 -9.72 -7.38
N ASN A 67 -5.34 -10.56 -8.35
CA ASN A 67 -5.95 -11.87 -8.10
C ASN A 67 -4.92 -12.97 -7.82
N MET A 68 -3.63 -12.64 -7.88
CA MET A 68 -2.49 -13.51 -7.63
C MET A 68 -1.63 -12.96 -6.49
N GLY A 69 -0.56 -13.68 -6.18
CA GLY A 69 0.33 -13.32 -5.09
C GLY A 69 -0.39 -13.30 -3.74
N PRO A 70 0.21 -12.63 -2.74
CA PRO A 70 -0.25 -12.71 -1.37
C PRO A 70 -1.42 -11.77 -1.02
N TRP A 71 -1.77 -10.80 -1.88
CA TRP A 71 -2.71 -9.73 -1.52
C TRP A 71 -4.01 -10.20 -0.85
N ARG A 72 -4.69 -11.20 -1.43
CA ARG A 72 -6.00 -11.65 -0.89
C ARG A 72 -5.86 -12.25 0.51
N PHE A 73 -4.85 -13.10 0.72
CA PHE A 73 -4.53 -13.70 2.01
C PHE A 73 -4.08 -12.64 3.03
N MET A 74 -3.16 -11.76 2.64
CA MET A 74 -2.64 -10.72 3.52
C MET A 74 -3.73 -9.73 3.91
N ARG A 75 -4.59 -9.32 2.98
CA ARG A 75 -5.73 -8.44 3.29
C ARG A 75 -6.64 -9.06 4.35
N GLU A 76 -6.98 -10.33 4.23
CA GLU A 76 -7.84 -11.03 5.20
C GLU A 76 -7.18 -11.08 6.59
N ARG A 77 -5.87 -11.32 6.66
CA ARG A 77 -5.14 -11.42 7.93
C ARG A 77 -4.79 -10.07 8.55
N LEU A 78 -4.56 -9.05 7.73
CA LEU A 78 -4.25 -7.69 8.18
C LEU A 78 -5.49 -6.94 8.66
N PHE A 79 -6.67 -7.24 8.11
CA PHE A 79 -7.90 -6.52 8.47
C PHE A 79 -8.20 -6.55 9.99
N PRO A 80 -8.20 -7.71 10.68
CA PRO A 80 -8.41 -7.75 12.12
C PRO A 80 -7.38 -6.98 12.96
N LEU A 81 -6.12 -6.87 12.47
CA LEU A 81 -5.07 -6.13 13.18
C LEU A 81 -5.26 -4.61 13.07
N LEU A 82 -5.87 -4.14 11.97
CA LEU A 82 -6.04 -2.71 11.69
C LEU A 82 -7.41 -2.19 12.15
N GLU A 83 -8.42 -3.06 12.22
CA GLU A 83 -9.80 -2.71 12.57
C GLU A 83 -9.94 -1.89 13.88
N PRO A 84 -9.25 -2.23 14.99
CA PRO A 84 -9.34 -1.44 16.24
C PRO A 84 -8.87 0.01 16.10
N THR A 85 -8.06 0.29 15.07
CA THR A 85 -7.51 1.63 14.82
C THR A 85 -8.29 2.41 13.76
N GLY A 86 -9.32 1.81 13.15
CA GLY A 86 -10.05 2.39 12.02
C GLY A 86 -9.22 2.56 10.74
N ARG A 87 -7.97 2.09 10.74
CA ARG A 87 -7.09 2.08 9.56
C ARG A 87 -7.49 0.91 8.65
N ASN A 88 -7.18 1.04 7.37
CA ASN A 88 -7.40 -0.04 6.40
C ASN A 88 -6.18 -0.18 5.49
N VAL A 89 -5.95 -1.40 5.02
CA VAL A 89 -4.91 -1.69 4.04
C VAL A 89 -5.46 -1.54 2.62
N THR A 90 -4.74 -0.78 1.79
CA THR A 90 -5.06 -0.60 0.36
C THR A 90 -4.11 -1.38 -0.53
N TYR A 91 -4.51 -1.65 -1.77
CA TYR A 91 -3.72 -2.42 -2.74
C TYR A 91 -2.99 -1.50 -3.71
N VAL A 92 -1.72 -1.77 -3.95
CA VAL A 92 -0.96 -1.27 -5.10
C VAL A 92 -0.29 -2.45 -5.78
N GLY A 93 -0.51 -2.58 -7.09
CA GLY A 93 0.08 -3.65 -7.87
C GLY A 93 -0.58 -3.74 -9.24
N ARG A 94 -0.27 -4.81 -9.97
CA ARG A 94 -0.85 -5.02 -11.30
C ARG A 94 -2.36 -5.28 -11.20
N PRO A 95 -3.15 -4.89 -12.22
CA PRO A 95 -4.57 -5.23 -12.29
C PRO A 95 -4.76 -6.75 -12.33
N GLU A 96 -5.99 -7.22 -12.10
CA GLU A 96 -6.30 -8.64 -12.24
C GLU A 96 -6.04 -9.12 -13.67
N SER A 97 -5.55 -10.34 -13.79
CA SER A 97 -5.20 -10.96 -15.06
C SER A 97 -5.36 -12.48 -14.98
N ALA A 98 -5.67 -13.13 -16.10
CA ALA A 98 -5.66 -14.59 -16.19
C ALA A 98 -4.22 -15.14 -16.25
N SER A 99 -3.30 -14.41 -16.89
CA SER A 99 -1.88 -14.76 -16.97
C SER A 99 -1.08 -14.11 -15.84
N PRO A 100 -0.05 -14.78 -15.29
CA PRO A 100 0.84 -14.20 -14.27
C PRO A 100 1.58 -12.94 -14.72
N ALA A 101 1.89 -12.84 -16.02
CA ALA A 101 2.57 -11.69 -16.59
C ALA A 101 2.18 -11.48 -18.05
N THR A 102 2.46 -10.27 -18.55
CA THR A 102 2.44 -9.99 -19.98
C THR A 102 3.64 -10.66 -20.67
N GLY A 103 3.42 -11.22 -21.86
CA GLY A 103 4.50 -11.76 -22.70
C GLY A 103 5.36 -10.71 -23.38
N SER A 104 5.01 -9.42 -23.29
CA SER A 104 5.79 -8.33 -23.87
C SER A 104 6.68 -7.67 -22.82
N HIS A 105 8.00 -7.76 -23.00
CA HIS A 105 8.96 -7.11 -22.11
C HIS A 105 8.71 -5.60 -21.95
N LYS A 106 8.40 -4.90 -23.05
CA LYS A 106 8.09 -3.46 -23.02
C LYS A 106 6.87 -3.16 -22.15
N ARG A 107 5.81 -3.97 -22.24
CA ARG A 107 4.62 -3.80 -21.41
C ARG A 107 4.94 -4.13 -19.95
N HIS A 108 5.73 -5.17 -19.70
CA HIS A 108 6.15 -5.56 -18.36
C HIS A 108 6.87 -4.40 -17.64
N LEU A 109 7.84 -3.75 -18.32
CA LEU A 109 8.54 -2.58 -17.76
C LEU A 109 7.59 -1.43 -17.46
N LYS A 110 6.65 -1.14 -18.37
CA LYS A 110 5.66 -0.08 -18.15
C LYS A 110 4.78 -0.35 -16.93
N GLU A 111 4.33 -1.59 -16.76
CA GLU A 111 3.55 -2.01 -15.59
C GLU A 111 4.38 -1.91 -14.31
N GLN A 112 5.65 -2.31 -14.35
CA GLN A 112 6.55 -2.23 -13.21
C GLN A 112 6.77 -0.79 -12.75
N THR A 113 7.07 0.13 -13.66
CA THR A 113 7.18 1.56 -13.36
C THR A 113 5.89 2.10 -12.75
N ALA A 114 4.73 1.73 -13.31
CA ALA A 114 3.43 2.17 -12.79
C ALA A 114 3.16 1.68 -11.36
N VAL A 115 3.57 0.46 -11.01
CA VAL A 115 3.46 -0.06 -9.62
C VAL A 115 4.33 0.75 -8.67
N ILE A 116 5.59 1.02 -9.04
CA ILE A 116 6.52 1.81 -8.22
C ILE A 116 6.00 3.25 -8.04
N ASP A 117 5.51 3.86 -9.12
CA ASP A 117 4.96 5.21 -9.12
C ASP A 117 3.74 5.32 -8.20
N ALA A 118 2.79 4.39 -8.32
CA ALA A 118 1.59 4.35 -7.50
C ALA A 118 1.91 4.12 -6.03
N ALA A 119 2.88 3.24 -5.72
CA ALA A 119 3.28 2.96 -4.35
C ALA A 119 3.86 4.21 -3.66
N LEU A 120 4.63 5.02 -4.39
CA LEU A 120 5.29 6.21 -3.84
C LEU A 120 4.48 7.50 -3.97
N THR A 121 3.30 7.47 -4.60
CA THR A 121 2.42 8.64 -4.74
C THR A 121 1.31 8.60 -3.70
N PRO A 122 1.21 9.57 -2.77
CA PRO A 122 0.15 9.61 -1.75
C PRO A 122 -1.25 9.51 -2.39
N ALA A 123 -2.17 8.85 -1.71
CA ALA A 123 -3.56 8.85 -2.16
C ALA A 123 -4.03 10.29 -2.01
N LEU A 124 -4.86 10.77 -2.94
CA LEU A 124 -5.46 12.09 -2.78
C LEU A 124 -6.06 12.18 -1.38
N PRO A 125 -5.83 13.29 -0.64
CA PRO A 125 -6.30 13.41 0.72
C PRO A 125 -7.78 13.03 0.73
N ARG A 126 -8.15 12.02 1.53
CA ARG A 126 -9.57 11.75 1.78
C ARG A 126 -10.15 13.09 2.16
N ARG A 127 -11.06 13.63 1.35
CA ARG A 127 -11.79 14.85 1.69
C ARG A 127 -12.36 14.58 3.08
N SER A 128 -11.74 15.17 4.11
CA SER A 128 -12.35 15.28 5.43
C SER A 128 -13.74 15.79 5.15
N ALA A 129 -14.76 15.02 5.55
CA ALA A 129 -16.16 15.24 5.23
C ALA A 129 -16.39 16.73 4.96
N LEU A 130 -16.53 17.07 3.67
CA LEU A 130 -16.71 18.44 3.24
C LEU A 130 -17.85 18.95 4.10
N ALA A 131 -17.60 19.93 4.97
CA ALA A 131 -18.64 20.55 5.76
C ALA A 131 -19.77 20.87 4.79
N LEU A 132 -20.90 20.18 4.93
CA LEU A 132 -22.11 20.52 4.19
C LEU A 132 -22.44 21.94 4.63
N ALA A 133 -22.03 22.92 3.84
CA ALA A 133 -22.47 24.29 4.03
C ALA A 133 -24.01 24.25 4.02
N PRO A 134 -24.67 24.85 5.03
CA PRO A 134 -26.12 24.82 5.08
C PRO A 134 -26.65 25.52 3.83
N LYS A 135 -27.52 24.82 3.07
CA LYS A 135 -28.24 25.41 1.95
C LYS A 135 -28.96 26.66 2.46
N ARG A 136 -28.56 27.85 1.99
CA ARG A 136 -29.31 29.08 2.24
C ARG A 136 -30.74 28.86 1.73
N LYS A 137 -31.73 29.02 2.62
CA LYS A 137 -33.14 29.10 2.22
C LYS A 137 -33.28 30.31 1.30
N ALA A 138 -33.72 30.09 0.07
CA ALA A 138 -34.21 31.15 -0.78
C ALA A 138 -35.54 31.67 -0.18
N ILE A 139 -35.64 32.99 -0.08
CA ILE A 139 -36.87 33.74 0.18
C ILE A 139 -37.55 33.95 -1.17
#